data_AF-A0A1G3VHU2-F1
#
_entry.id   AF-A0A1G3VHU2-F1
#
_cell.length_a   1.000
_cell.length_b   1.000
_cell.length_c   1.000
_cell.angle_alpha   90.00
_cell.angle_beta   90.00
_cell.angle_gamma   90.00
#
_symmetry.space_group_name_H-M   'P 1'
#
loop_
_entity.id
_entity.type
_entity.pdbx_description
1 polymer ?
#
loop_
_entity_poly.entity_id
_entity_poly.type
_entity_poly.pdbx_seq_one_letter_code
_entity_poly.pdbx_strand_id
1 'polypeptide(L)'
;MAVSIDRGSEEQAKKVVKSYVDRKNLTFLNLLDPTSATAAQYGVNGVPMNFFINARGKVLAFASGYRKWDSKEGLLMIEQLLSSAKPMKTGK
;
A
#
# COMPACT_ATOMS: atom_id res chain seq x y z
N MET A 1 -1.59 -1.42 -4.36
CA MET A 1 -0.62 -0.41 -4.81
C MET A 1 0.42 -0.20 -3.71
N ALA A 2 1.62 0.28 -4.05
CA ALA A 2 2.63 0.71 -3.09
C ALA A 2 3.03 2.16 -3.35
N VAL A 3 3.48 2.84 -2.29
CA VAL A 3 4.03 4.20 -2.35
C VAL A 3 5.46 4.12 -1.81
N SER A 4 6.45 4.35 -2.67
CA SER A 4 7.84 4.44 -2.24
C SER A 4 8.12 5.83 -1.66
N ILE A 5 8.79 5.85 -0.51
CA ILE A 5 9.25 7.08 0.16
C ILE A 5 10.77 7.26 0.02
N ASP A 6 11.38 6.60 -0.97
CA ASP A 6 12.81 6.72 -1.26
C ASP A 6 13.13 8.19 -1.59
N ARG A 7 13.97 8.80 -0.75
CA ARG A 7 14.31 10.23 -0.84
C ARG A 7 15.34 10.50 -1.92
N GLY A 8 15.32 11.72 -2.47
CA GLY A 8 16.24 12.20 -3.49
C GLY A 8 15.53 13.12 -4.47
N SER A 9 16.19 13.46 -5.58
CA SER A 9 15.47 14.05 -6.70
C SER A 9 14.44 13.06 -7.26
N GLU A 10 13.40 13.57 -7.91
CA GLU A 10 12.37 12.73 -8.52
C GLU A 10 12.97 11.70 -9.49
N GLU A 11 13.95 12.11 -10.31
CA GLU A 11 14.65 11.22 -11.24
C GLU A 11 15.47 10.13 -10.52
N GLN A 12 16.12 10.46 -9.39
CA GLN A 12 16.86 9.48 -8.60
C GLN A 12 15.90 8.44 -7.98
N ALA A 13 14.82 8.90 -7.33
CA ALA A 13 13.81 8.03 -6.73
C ALA A 13 13.19 7.12 -7.80
N LYS A 14 12.79 7.70 -8.94
CA LYS A 14 12.24 6.96 -10.08
C LYS A 14 13.18 5.88 -10.59
N LYS A 15 14.48 6.18 -10.75
CA LYS A 15 15.48 5.19 -11.20
C LYS A 15 15.61 4.02 -10.23
N VAL A 16 15.73 4.30 -8.93
CA VAL A 16 15.88 3.27 -7.88
C VAL A 16 14.63 2.40 -7.81
N VAL A 17 13.45 3.02 -7.73
CA VAL A 17 12.17 2.31 -7.62
C VAL A 17 11.89 1.50 -8.87
N LYS A 18 12.06 2.08 -10.08
CA LYS A 18 11.86 1.35 -11.33
C LYS A 18 12.76 0.10 -11.40
N SER A 19 14.04 0.24 -11.07
CA SER A 19 14.96 -0.90 -11.09
C SER A 19 14.53 -2.01 -10.11
N TYR A 20 14.01 -1.65 -8.92
CA TYR A 20 13.48 -2.63 -7.98
C TYR A 20 12.21 -3.31 -8.50
N VAL A 21 11.26 -2.53 -9.02
CA VAL A 21 9.99 -3.00 -9.60
C VAL A 21 10.25 -3.99 -10.74
N ASP A 22 11.15 -3.65 -11.67
CA ASP A 22 11.53 -4.49 -12.80
C ASP A 22 12.16 -5.80 -12.31
N ARG A 23 13.15 -5.75 -11.40
CA ARG A 23 13.83 -6.96 -10.88
C ARG A 23 12.91 -7.90 -10.10
N LYS A 24 11.87 -7.35 -9.46
CA LYS A 24 10.90 -8.12 -8.68
C LYS A 24 9.64 -8.48 -9.47
N ASN A 25 9.55 -8.10 -10.74
CA ASN A 25 8.38 -8.29 -11.60
C ASN A 25 7.07 -7.83 -10.92
N LEU A 26 7.10 -6.67 -10.25
CA LEU A 26 5.90 -6.17 -9.55
C LEU A 26 4.90 -5.63 -10.57
N THR A 27 3.70 -6.19 -10.59
CA THR A 27 2.65 -5.86 -11.57
C THR A 27 1.60 -4.90 -11.03
N PHE A 28 1.60 -4.62 -9.73
CA PHE A 28 0.70 -3.65 -9.12
C PHE A 28 1.22 -2.21 -9.28
N LEU A 29 0.33 -1.22 -9.10
CA LEU A 29 0.68 0.20 -9.18
C LEU A 29 1.72 0.60 -8.12
N ASN A 30 2.85 1.18 -8.56
CA ASN A 30 3.91 1.71 -7.72
C ASN A 30 3.99 3.23 -7.90
N LEU A 31 3.79 4.00 -6.83
CA LEU A 31 3.86 5.46 -6.80
C LEU A 31 5.14 5.94 -6.12
N LEU A 32 5.55 7.16 -6.45
CA LEU A 32 6.71 7.84 -5.86
C LEU A 32 6.23 8.96 -4.91
N ASP A 33 6.80 9.02 -3.71
CA ASP A 33 6.61 10.08 -2.72
C ASP A 33 7.97 10.53 -2.16
N PRO A 34 8.86 11.10 -3.01
CA PRO A 34 10.24 11.42 -2.62
C PRO A 34 10.33 12.51 -1.53
N THR A 35 9.26 13.29 -1.34
CA THR A 35 9.12 14.28 -0.27
C THR A 35 8.49 13.71 1.00
N SER A 36 8.02 12.46 0.97
CA SER A 36 7.27 11.82 2.06
C SER A 36 5.98 12.57 2.46
N ALA A 37 5.41 13.37 1.55
CA ALA A 37 4.23 14.18 1.84
C ALA A 37 2.97 13.31 2.02
N THR A 38 2.82 12.27 1.20
CA THR A 38 1.71 11.31 1.35
C THR A 38 1.90 10.49 2.63
N ALA A 39 3.12 10.03 2.89
CA ALA A 39 3.46 9.31 4.12
C ALA A 39 3.14 10.14 5.38
N ALA A 40 3.46 11.44 5.38
CA ALA A 40 3.13 12.34 6.48
C ALA A 40 1.63 12.51 6.69
N GLN A 41 0.84 12.68 5.61
CA GLN A 41 -0.63 12.77 5.69
C GLN A 41 -1.28 11.51 6.28
N TYR A 42 -0.67 10.35 6.05
CA TYR A 42 -1.12 9.07 6.59
C TYR A 42 -0.52 8.74 7.98
N GLY A 43 0.25 9.66 8.58
CA GLY A 43 0.87 9.45 9.89
C GLY A 43 1.97 8.38 9.91
N VAL A 44 2.60 8.10 8.77
CA VAL A 44 3.65 7.09 8.66
C VAL A 44 4.94 7.59 9.31
N ASN A 45 5.40 6.88 10.34
CA ASN A 45 6.64 7.16 11.08
C ASN A 45 7.69 6.04 10.95
N GLY A 46 7.36 4.97 10.22
CA GLY A 46 8.24 3.82 10.00
C GLY A 46 7.72 2.94 8.87
N VAL A 47 8.63 2.24 8.20
CA VAL A 47 8.32 1.31 7.11
C VAL A 47 8.67 -0.15 7.49
N PRO A 48 7.95 -1.14 6.94
CA PRO A 48 6.76 -0.98 6.10
C PRO A 48 5.51 -0.57 6.92
N MET A 49 4.60 0.18 6.28
CA MET A 49 3.27 0.48 6.81
C MET A 49 2.24 0.08 5.75
N ASN A 50 1.27 -0.75 6.11
CA ASN A 50 0.19 -1.17 5.21
C ASN A 50 -1.13 -0.57 5.67
N PHE A 51 -1.92 -0.07 4.73
CA PHE A 51 -3.28 0.45 4.96
C PHE A 51 -4.28 -0.36 4.14
N PHE A 52 -5.39 -0.76 4.77
CA PHE A 52 -6.48 -1.46 4.12
C PHE A 52 -7.62 -0.47 3.89
N ILE A 53 -7.82 -0.09 2.63
CA ILE A 53 -8.77 0.96 2.23
C ILE A 53 -9.91 0.30 1.44
N ASN A 54 -11.15 0.60 1.79
CA ASN A 54 -12.31 0.06 1.08
C ASN A 54 -12.60 0.84 -0.22
N ALA A 55 -13.54 0.34 -1.04
CA ALA A 55 -13.94 0.96 -2.30
C ALA A 55 -14.53 2.38 -2.17
N ARG A 56 -14.87 2.83 -0.96
CA ARG A 56 -15.33 4.21 -0.68
C ARG A 56 -14.19 5.13 -0.22
N GLY A 57 -12.94 4.66 -0.25
CA GLY A 57 -11.78 5.43 0.19
C GLY A 57 -11.60 5.48 1.71
N LYS A 58 -12.32 4.65 2.50
CA LYS A 58 -12.17 4.63 3.97
C LYS A 58 -11.14 3.60 4.40
N VAL A 59 -10.19 4.03 5.25
CA VAL A 59 -9.26 3.13 5.96
C VAL A 59 -10.05 2.25 6.94
N LEU A 60 -9.98 0.94 6.76
CA LEU A 60 -10.59 -0.08 7.62
C LEU A 60 -9.61 -0.60 8.67
N ALA A 61 -8.33 -0.70 8.33
CA ALA A 61 -7.27 -1.16 9.21
C ALA A 61 -5.91 -0.64 8.74
N PHE A 62 -4.91 -0.66 9.63
CA PHE A 62 -3.52 -0.39 9.30
C PHE A 62 -2.59 -1.36 10.05
N ALA A 63 -1.37 -1.48 9.56
CA ALA A 63 -0.43 -2.51 9.98
C ALA A 63 1.00 -1.98 9.85
N SER A 64 1.59 -1.58 10.99
CA SER A 64 2.98 -1.14 11.10
C SER A 64 3.94 -2.32 11.22
N GLY A 65 5.08 -2.26 10.55
CA GLY A 65 6.12 -3.29 10.56
C GLY A 65 5.84 -4.47 9.65
N TYR A 66 6.86 -5.32 9.49
CA TYR A 66 6.79 -6.53 8.67
C TYR A 66 5.73 -7.50 9.18
N ARG A 67 5.00 -8.13 8.24
CA ARG A 67 4.09 -9.25 8.48
C ARG A 67 4.23 -10.27 7.36
N LYS A 68 4.06 -11.54 7.72
CA LYS A 68 3.98 -12.64 6.76
C LYS A 68 2.55 -12.73 6.19
N TRP A 69 2.23 -11.85 5.25
CA TRP A 69 0.87 -11.70 4.70
C TRP A 69 0.34 -12.94 3.98
N ASP A 70 1.24 -13.78 3.49
CA ASP A 70 0.98 -15.08 2.86
C ASP A 70 0.82 -16.23 3.87
N SER A 71 0.83 -15.95 5.19
CA SER A 71 0.45 -16.94 6.20
C SER A 71 -1.07 -17.17 6.21
N LYS A 72 -1.50 -18.28 6.81
CA LYS A 72 -2.92 -18.60 6.99
C LYS A 72 -3.66 -17.47 7.72
N GLU A 73 -3.05 -16.91 8.75
CA GLU A 73 -3.61 -15.81 9.56
C GLU A 73 -3.70 -14.52 8.75
N GLY A 74 -2.67 -14.23 7.94
CA GLY A 74 -2.66 -13.07 7.04
C GLY A 74 -3.77 -13.14 6.00
N LEU A 75 -3.94 -14.29 5.36
CA LEU A 75 -5.01 -14.53 4.38
C LEU A 75 -6.40 -14.41 5.02
N LEU A 76 -6.62 -15.02 6.19
CA LEU A 76 -7.90 -14.94 6.92
C LEU A 76 -8.28 -13.50 7.27
N MET A 77 -7.33 -12.67 7.71
CA MET A 77 -7.58 -11.25 7.98
C MET A 77 -8.05 -10.52 6.71
N ILE A 78 -7.38 -10.76 5.58
CA ILE A 78 -7.73 -10.13 4.30
C ILE A 78 -9.13 -10.55 3.86
N GLU A 79 -9.47 -11.84 3.97
CA GLU A 79 -10.81 -12.37 3.65
C GLU A 79 -11.91 -11.73 4.50
N GLN A 80 -11.66 -11.51 5.80
CA GLN A 80 -12.59 -10.82 6.69
C GLN A 80 -12.82 -9.36 6.27
N LEU A 81 -11.76 -8.65 5.90
CA LEU A 81 -11.85 -7.28 5.40
C LEU A 81 -12.63 -7.21 4.08
N LEU A 82 -12.41 -8.16 3.16
CA LEU A 82 -13.16 -8.27 1.91
C LEU A 82 -14.65 -8.56 2.16
N SER A 83 -14.97 -9.45 3.10
CA SER A 83 -16.36 -9.83 3.41
C SER A 83 -17.14 -8.70 4.08
N SER A 84 -16.48 -7.87 4.90
CA SER A 84 -17.10 -6.72 5.55
C SER A 84 -17.30 -5.51 4.62
N ALA A 85 -16.58 -5.49 3.49
CA ALA A 85 -16.76 -4.51 2.44
C ALA A 85 -18.04 -4.83 1.65
N LYS A 86 -19.20 -4.35 2.12
CA LYS A 86 -20.47 -4.44 1.36
C LYS A 86 -20.22 -4.01 -0.10
N PRO A 87 -20.59 -4.83 -1.10
CA PRO A 87 -20.49 -4.40 -2.49
C PRO A 87 -21.37 -3.18 -2.70
N MET A 88 -20.85 -2.23 -3.48
CA MET A 88 -21.62 -1.07 -3.92
C MET A 88 -22.84 -1.58 -4.66
N LYS A 89 -24.06 -1.32 -4.15
CA LYS A 89 -25.26 -1.51 -4.96
C LYS A 89 -25.14 -0.55 -6.14
N THR A 90 -25.00 -1.07 -7.34
CA THR A 90 -25.19 -0.27 -8.56
C THR A 90 -26.64 0.22 -8.52
N GLY A 91 -26.81 1.54 -8.40
CA GLY A 91 -28.12 2.15 -8.56
C GLY A 91 -28.64 1.82 -9.96
N LYS A 92 -29.89 1.35 -10.02
CA LYS A 92 -30.67 1.36 -11.26
C LYS A 92 -30.99 2.80 -11.62
#